data_AF-A0A8T4R3S3-F1
#
_entry.id   AF-A0A8T4R3S3-F1
#
_cell.length_a   1.000
_cell.length_b   1.000
_cell.length_c   1.000
_cell.angle_alpha   90.00
_cell.angle_beta   90.00
_cell.angle_gamma   90.00
#
_symmetry.space_group_name_H-M   'P 1'
#
loop_
_entity.id
_entity.type
_entity.pdbx_description
1 polymer ?
#
loop_
_entity_poly.entity_id
_entity_poly.type
_entity_poly.pdbx_seq_one_letter_code
_entity_poly.pdbx_strand_id
1 'polypeptide(L)'
;MLHKERIREAENNVKSYLEDGLLKKTIVDEQVINVLLKNAKESLRVAEEVSQKNLSELWVIVCSYYSMYYYANAVLLKQGYKLGEKIVHKVLLML
;
A
#
# COMPACT_ATOMS: atom_id res chain seq x y z
N MET A 1 -2.38 -5.71 20.41
CA MET A 1 -3.78 -5.32 20.11
C MET A 1 -3.83 -3.81 19.95
N LEU A 2 -4.49 -3.28 18.91
CA LEU A 2 -4.62 -1.83 18.74
C LEU A 2 -5.56 -1.26 19.83
N HIS A 3 -5.20 -0.10 20.38
CA HIS A 3 -6.04 0.61 21.35
C HIS A 3 -7.34 1.07 20.69
N LYS A 4 -8.46 1.11 21.43
CA LYS A 4 -9.77 1.52 20.89
C LYS A 4 -9.74 2.89 20.22
N GLU A 5 -8.94 3.80 20.75
CA GLU A 5 -8.72 5.13 20.18
C GLU A 5 -8.10 5.07 18.78
N ARG A 6 -7.09 4.20 18.58
CA ARG A 6 -6.44 4.02 17.26
C ARG A 6 -7.39 3.42 16.23
N ILE A 7 -8.28 2.52 16.65
CA ILE A 7 -9.31 1.96 15.76
C ILE A 7 -10.27 3.07 15.32
N ARG A 8 -10.73 3.90 16.26
CA ARG A 8 -11.63 5.02 15.96
C ARG A 8 -10.98 6.06 15.04
N GLU A 9 -9.70 6.34 15.24
CA GLU A 9 -8.93 7.22 14.36
C GLU A 9 -8.85 6.65 12.94
N ALA A 10 -8.53 5.35 12.79
CA ALA A 10 -8.50 4.69 11.49
C ALA A 10 -9.86 4.71 10.78
N GLU A 11 -10.97 4.48 11.51
CA GLU A 11 -12.33 4.56 10.97
C GLU A 11 -12.66 5.98 10.45
N ASN A 12 -12.33 7.01 11.24
CA ASN A 12 -12.51 8.40 10.84
C ASN A 12 -11.68 8.75 9.60
N ASN A 13 -10.43 8.27 9.55
CA ASN A 13 -9.53 8.48 8.41
C ASN A 13 -10.10 7.86 7.13
N VAL A 14 -10.54 6.60 7.18
CA VAL A 14 -11.15 5.93 6.02
C VAL A 14 -12.37 6.69 5.52
N LYS A 15 -13.23 7.19 6.43
CA LYS A 15 -14.39 8.01 6.07
C LYS A 15 -13.96 9.30 5.36
N SER A 16 -13.02 10.06 5.93
CA SER A 16 -12.49 11.29 5.32
C SER A 16 -11.88 10.98 3.95
N TYR A 17 -11.13 9.89 3.80
CA TYR A 17 -10.49 9.52 2.54
C TYR A 17 -11.51 9.20 1.45
N LEU A 18 -12.66 8.60 1.80
CA LEU A 18 -13.75 8.39 0.86
C LEU A 18 -14.43 9.71 0.47
N GLU A 19 -14.65 10.62 1.42
CA GLU A 19 -15.24 11.94 1.19
C GLU A 19 -14.34 12.83 0.31
N ASP A 20 -13.04 12.81 0.57
CA ASP A 20 -12.02 13.57 -0.17
C ASP A 20 -11.64 12.94 -1.53
N GLY A 21 -12.18 11.75 -1.82
CA GLY A 21 -11.89 10.98 -3.03
C GLY A 21 -10.47 10.43 -3.10
N LEU A 22 -9.76 10.36 -1.98
CA LEU A 22 -8.44 9.73 -1.81
C LEU A 22 -8.54 8.20 -1.81
N LEU A 23 -9.68 7.67 -1.37
CA LEU A 23 -10.08 6.28 -1.52
C LEU A 23 -11.38 6.25 -2.34
N LYS A 24 -11.50 5.30 -3.27
CA LYS A 24 -12.69 5.14 -4.12
C LYS A 24 -13.15 3.69 -4.07
N LYS A 25 -14.46 3.48 -4.05
CA LYS A 25 -15.03 2.13 -4.25
C LYS A 25 -14.74 1.66 -5.68
N THR A 26 -14.47 0.37 -5.84
CA THR A 26 -14.19 -0.25 -7.14
C THR A 26 -14.65 -1.70 -7.13
N ILE A 27 -14.74 -2.28 -8.33
CA ILE A 27 -14.93 -3.72 -8.49
C ILE A 27 -13.59 -4.41 -8.23
N VAL A 28 -13.62 -5.55 -7.55
CA VAL A 28 -12.45 -6.39 -7.32
C VAL A 28 -12.00 -6.99 -8.65
N ASP A 29 -10.72 -6.84 -8.97
CA ASP A 29 -10.10 -7.41 -10.16
C ASP A 29 -8.93 -8.31 -9.76
N GLU A 30 -9.14 -9.63 -9.87
CA GLU A 30 -8.15 -10.65 -9.51
C GLU A 30 -6.89 -10.59 -10.37
N GLN A 31 -6.99 -10.14 -11.63
CA GLN A 31 -5.80 -9.99 -12.49
C GLN A 31 -4.93 -8.85 -11.97
N VAL A 32 -5.55 -7.72 -11.61
CA VAL A 32 -4.84 -6.57 -11.03
C VAL A 32 -4.24 -6.95 -9.67
N ILE A 33 -4.96 -7.68 -8.81
CA ILE A 33 -4.43 -8.20 -7.54
C ILE A 33 -3.18 -9.05 -7.78
N ASN A 34 -3.22 -9.97 -8.75
CA ASN A 34 -2.08 -10.83 -9.06
C ASN A 34 -0.87 -10.04 -9.56
N VAL A 35 -1.07 -9.01 -10.38
CA VAL A 35 0.00 -8.10 -10.82
C VAL A 35 0.59 -7.34 -9.65
N LEU A 36 -0.23 -6.81 -8.75
CA LEU A 36 0.23 -6.12 -7.54
C LEU A 36 1.06 -7.05 -6.65
N LEU A 37 0.58 -8.27 -6.40
CA LEU A 37 1.31 -9.26 -5.59
C LEU A 37 2.65 -9.66 -6.24
N LYS A 38 2.69 -9.81 -7.57
CA LYS A 38 3.92 -10.09 -8.30
C LYS A 38 4.93 -8.95 -8.14
N ASN A 39 4.49 -7.70 -8.33
CA ASN A 39 5.35 -6.52 -8.22
C ASN A 39 5.83 -6.30 -6.78
N ALA A 40 4.99 -6.60 -5.79
CA ALA A 40 5.36 -6.52 -4.38
C ALA A 40 6.52 -7.48 -4.05
N LYS A 41 6.37 -8.76 -4.44
CA LYS A 41 7.40 -9.79 -4.26
C LYS A 41 8.70 -9.43 -4.98
N GLU A 42 8.60 -8.96 -6.22
CA GLU A 42 9.77 -8.55 -6.98
C GLU A 42 10.50 -7.36 -6.35
N SER A 43 9.76 -6.36 -5.88
CA SER A 43 10.34 -5.20 -5.19
C SER A 43 11.05 -5.61 -3.90
N LEU A 44 10.47 -6.55 -3.13
CA LEU A 44 11.11 -7.10 -1.93
C LEU A 44 12.39 -7.86 -2.27
N ARG A 45 12.36 -8.72 -3.29
CA ARG A 45 13.53 -9.48 -3.76
C ARG A 45 14.66 -8.54 -4.15
N VAL A 46 14.37 -7.46 -4.87
CA VAL A 46 15.37 -6.45 -5.25
C VAL A 46 15.93 -5.74 -4.01
N ALA A 47 15.08 -5.38 -3.04
CA ALA A 47 15.55 -4.78 -1.79
C ALA A 47 16.53 -5.69 -1.05
N GLU A 48 16.21 -6.99 -0.96
CA GLU A 48 17.07 -8.00 -0.34
C GLU A 48 18.41 -8.13 -1.09
N GLU A 49 18.39 -8.22 -2.43
CA GLU A 49 19.61 -8.32 -3.23
C GLU A 49 20.52 -7.09 -3.09
N VAL A 50 19.94 -5.89 -3.12
CA VAL A 50 20.68 -4.63 -2.95
C VAL A 50 21.28 -4.56 -1.55
N SER A 51 20.53 -4.98 -0.53
CA SER A 51 20.98 -5.00 0.86
C SER A 51 22.11 -6.01 1.06
N GLN A 52 21.95 -7.25 0.59
CA GLN A 52 22.94 -8.32 0.76
C GLN A 52 24.26 -8.00 0.06
N LYS A 53 24.20 -7.30 -1.09
CA LYS A 53 25.37 -6.87 -1.85
C LYS A 53 25.95 -5.53 -1.36
N ASN A 54 25.38 -4.92 -0.32
CA ASN A 54 25.77 -3.61 0.22
C ASN A 54 25.87 -2.52 -0.87
N LEU A 55 24.96 -2.52 -1.84
CA LEU A 55 25.06 -1.64 -3.01
C LEU A 55 24.54 -0.22 -2.73
N SER A 56 23.42 -0.10 -2.03
CA SER A 56 22.81 1.20 -1.71
C SER A 56 21.68 1.07 -0.70
N GLU A 57 21.85 1.66 0.48
CA GLU A 57 20.80 1.72 1.51
C GLU A 57 19.55 2.48 1.04
N LEU A 58 19.74 3.54 0.25
CA LEU A 58 18.64 4.31 -0.33
C LEU A 58 17.77 3.42 -1.23
N TRP A 59 18.38 2.58 -2.07
CA TRP A 59 17.63 1.66 -2.92
C TRP A 59 16.92 0.57 -2.13
N VAL A 60 17.51 0.08 -1.03
CA VAL A 60 16.81 -0.84 -0.11
C VAL A 60 15.53 -0.20 0.40
N ILE A 61 15.59 1.06 0.87
CA ILE A 61 14.43 1.80 1.37
C ILE A 61 13.38 1.99 0.28
N VAL A 62 13.78 2.43 -0.92
CA VAL A 62 12.87 2.66 -2.05
C VAL A 62 12.15 1.38 -2.46
N CYS A 63 12.88 0.29 -2.66
CA CYS A 63 12.31 -0.99 -3.06
C CYS A 63 11.40 -1.58 -1.98
N SER A 64 11.78 -1.44 -0.70
CA SER A 64 10.95 -1.87 0.44
C SER A 64 9.64 -1.08 0.51
N TYR A 65 9.71 0.24 0.31
CA TYR A 65 8.52 1.10 0.24
C TYR A 65 7.58 0.68 -0.90
N TYR A 66 8.11 0.42 -2.10
CA TYR A 66 7.29 -0.04 -3.23
C TYR A 66 6.67 -1.42 -2.99
N SER A 67 7.39 -2.33 -2.33
CA SER A 67 6.83 -3.62 -1.90
C SER A 67 5.60 -3.43 -1.01
N MET A 68 5.72 -2.61 0.04
CA MET A 68 4.60 -2.27 0.93
C MET A 68 3.45 -1.60 0.16
N TYR A 69 3.79 -0.69 -0.75
CA TYR A 69 2.83 0.00 -1.61
C TYR A 69 1.97 -0.98 -2.43
N TYR A 70 2.60 -1.95 -3.09
CA TYR A 70 1.87 -2.91 -3.90
C TYR A 70 1.03 -3.86 -3.04
N TYR A 71 1.53 -4.32 -1.89
CA TYR A 71 0.76 -5.16 -0.97
C TYR A 71 -0.46 -4.43 -0.42
N ALA A 72 -0.31 -3.20 0.06
CA ALA A 72 -1.43 -2.42 0.59
C ALA A 72 -2.49 -2.13 -0.49
N ASN A 73 -2.08 -1.83 -1.73
CA ASN A 73 -3.04 -1.71 -2.85
C ASN A 73 -3.77 -3.03 -3.15
N ALA A 74 -3.09 -4.17 -3.07
CA ALA A 74 -3.73 -5.48 -3.27
C ALA A 74 -4.79 -5.76 -2.19
N VAL A 75 -4.49 -5.41 -0.93
CA VAL A 75 -5.44 -5.54 0.20
C VAL A 75 -6.64 -4.62 0.00
N LEU A 76 -6.41 -3.35 -0.33
CA LEU A 76 -7.50 -2.40 -0.61
C LEU A 76 -8.39 -2.88 -1.74
N LEU A 77 -7.80 -3.35 -2.84
CA LEU A 77 -8.55 -3.83 -4.00
C LEU A 77 -9.37 -5.07 -3.66
N LYS A 78 -8.81 -6.00 -2.88
CA LYS A 78 -9.55 -7.16 -2.36
C LYS A 78 -10.72 -6.78 -1.47
N GLN A 79 -10.65 -5.63 -0.79
CA GLN A 79 -11.75 -5.06 0.00
C GLN A 79 -12.73 -4.21 -0.83
N GLY A 80 -12.55 -4.10 -2.15
CA GLY A 80 -13.41 -3.31 -3.03
C GLY A 80 -13.08 -1.82 -3.06
N TYR A 81 -11.84 -1.46 -2.72
CA TYR A 81 -11.36 -0.07 -2.73
C TYR A 81 -10.13 0.09 -3.61
N LYS A 82 -9.98 1.27 -4.21
CA LYS A 82 -8.75 1.70 -4.89
C LYS A 82 -8.36 3.09 -4.44
N LEU A 83 -7.08 3.40 -4.56
CA LEU A 83 -6.61 4.75 -4.32
C LEU A 83 -7.15 5.70 -5.41
N GLY A 84 -7.50 6.92 -5.00
CA GLY A 84 -7.90 7.99 -5.89
C GLY A 84 -6.72 8.58 -6.66
N GLU A 85 -7.02 9.52 -7.55
CA GLU A 85 -6.03 10.21 -8.38
C GLU A 85 -5.22 11.28 -7.62
N LYS A 86 -5.68 11.65 -6.41
CA LYS A 86 -5.01 12.63 -5.55
C LYS A 86 -4.13 11.92 -4.51
N ILE A 87 -2.83 12.21 -4.56
CA ILE A 87 -1.76 11.85 -3.58
C ILE A 87 -1.87 10.42 -3.04
N VAL A 88 -1.56 9.47 -3.92
CA VAL A 88 -1.57 8.02 -3.70
C VAL A 88 -0.66 7.58 -2.52
N HIS A 89 0.43 8.33 -2.28
CA HIS A 89 1.43 8.01 -1.25
C HIS A 89 1.00 8.36 0.18
N LYS A 90 0.06 9.30 0.36
CA LYS A 90 -0.37 9.77 1.69
C LYS A 90 -1.27 8.77 2.41
N VAL A 91 -2.16 8.09 1.67
CA VAL A 91 -3.10 7.10 2.20
C VAL A 91 -2.36 5.85 2.69
N LEU A 92 -1.30 5.46 1.98
CA LEU A 92 -0.59 4.21 2.24
C LEU A 92 0.30 4.24 3.49
N LEU A 93 0.67 5.44 3.95
CA LEU A 93 1.45 5.67 5.17
C LEU A 93 0.58 5.83 6.43
N MET A 94 -0.75 5.93 6.29
CA MET A 94 -1.68 6.28 7.38
C MET A 94 -2.84 5.29 7.59
N LEU A 95 -2.87 4.18 6.85
CA LEU A 95 -3.71 3.01 7.14
C LEU A 95 -2.92 2.02 8.01
#